data_AF-A0A2H0PP05-F1
#
_entry.id   AF-A0A2H0PP05-F1
#
_cell.length_a   1.000
_cell.length_b   1.000
_cell.length_c   1.000
_cell.angle_alpha   90.00
_cell.angle_beta   90.00
_cell.angle_gamma   90.00
#
_symmetry.space_group_name_H-M   'P 1'
#
loop_
_entity.id
_entity.type
_entity.pdbx_description
1 polymer ?
#
loop_
_entity_poly.entity_id
_entity_poly.type
_entity_poly.pdbx_seq_one_letter_code
_entity_poly.pdbx_strand_id
1 'polypeptide(L)'
;MRMILSITLAIFIHTMASATPATSASLTAQAIEWLQKNEKQKALKILEKAFELAHEPEEIRQVGRLILEAAPANYPKRESYLRYLIKFSPENAELGKWLKELGDISFDEGKFDHAEDYYLRALAHYENPQIVRYKLAWVYWNQKVRARAFDTFLALYTDADSKLREQIRKDTAKLWWELVRLPQTQMQAFGQLSDSDTKLFMDEYFALTPNKKESAEKIENSFLQIKDEEKTSPHLLAFLKGGFLIKDMNCLMFRKVLEPFFEYPREHLLLCAKLLDEVTPARLLPFFDALPEDDRNEKIDWANAELLFMDQKNHLGIQMLIESQPLQSRSKEFVEYTEAQLVKLTDSEFQTMATTISPENLKFLVSQNNSSPILNRLQKYNPNEWIPYQQKALAGQDEPKEFLIKKASWLSQKNPIDLNELDLVLRKIFSKKLNPSEEGIKAQFEKMDEDRSKQLPNEFDGDFQAAYKLWLENLDRSIIILSGASPEWKAITWPLLRQRITQNIFAIRNQIREVDLPPDSKEFREEFEYRKVKLEKELTDKYREYIADDSQRQIH
;
A
#
# COMPACT_ATOMS: atom_id res chain seq x y z
N MET A 1 -76.05 48.33 -2.76
CA MET A 1 -77.19 47.82 -3.56
C MET A 1 -77.06 46.30 -3.69
N ARG A 2 -77.19 45.58 -2.57
CA ARG A 2 -76.73 44.19 -2.37
C ARG A 2 -77.78 43.34 -1.62
N MET A 3 -79.06 43.73 -1.67
CA MET A 3 -80.09 43.16 -0.77
C MET A 3 -81.50 43.06 -1.37
N ILE A 4 -81.65 43.12 -2.70
CA ILE A 4 -82.98 42.98 -3.36
C ILE A 4 -83.00 41.89 -4.45
N LEU A 5 -81.87 41.27 -4.79
CA LEU A 5 -81.83 40.15 -5.75
C LEU A 5 -81.85 38.75 -5.11
N SER A 6 -82.08 38.66 -3.79
CA SER A 6 -82.07 37.41 -3.02
C SER A 6 -83.46 36.88 -2.68
N ILE A 7 -84.54 37.54 -3.13
CA ILE A 7 -85.93 37.20 -2.73
C ILE A 7 -86.82 36.80 -3.93
N THR A 8 -86.41 37.05 -5.18
CA THR A 8 -87.18 36.60 -6.36
C THR A 8 -86.87 35.17 -6.84
N LEU A 9 -85.83 34.51 -6.32
CA LEU A 9 -85.55 33.09 -6.62
C LEU A 9 -86.09 32.12 -5.54
N ALA A 10 -86.52 32.64 -4.39
CA ALA A 10 -87.04 31.83 -3.28
C ALA A 10 -88.56 31.56 -3.34
N ILE A 11 -89.28 32.21 -4.27
CA ILE A 11 -90.76 32.08 -4.38
C ILE A 11 -91.19 31.11 -5.51
N PHE A 12 -90.26 30.55 -6.29
CA PHE A 12 -90.57 29.48 -7.26
C PHE A 12 -90.30 28.05 -6.74
N ILE A 13 -89.82 27.89 -5.50
CA ILE A 13 -89.41 26.58 -4.94
C ILE A 13 -90.47 25.99 -3.97
N HIS A 14 -91.68 26.54 -3.88
CA HIS A 14 -92.70 26.04 -2.93
C HIS A 14 -94.05 25.60 -3.50
N THR A 15 -94.14 25.39 -4.81
CA THR A 15 -95.30 24.73 -5.40
C THR A 15 -94.83 23.71 -6.44
N MET A 16 -95.20 22.43 -6.21
CA MET A 16 -94.91 21.22 -7.01
C MET A 16 -93.73 20.37 -6.51
N ALA A 17 -93.91 19.79 -5.31
CA ALA A 17 -93.36 18.47 -5.01
C ALA A 17 -94.16 17.40 -5.76
N SER A 18 -94.03 17.37 -7.08
CA SER A 18 -94.15 16.13 -7.84
C SER A 18 -92.71 15.76 -8.21
N ALA A 19 -92.23 14.63 -7.71
CA ALA A 19 -90.89 14.14 -8.02
C ALA A 19 -90.81 13.86 -9.53
N THR A 20 -90.35 14.85 -10.30
CA THR A 20 -89.91 14.61 -11.67
C THR A 20 -88.77 13.59 -11.58
N PRO A 21 -88.80 12.52 -12.38
CA PRO A 21 -87.75 11.51 -12.35
C PRO A 21 -86.41 12.22 -12.58
N ALA A 22 -85.40 11.91 -11.76
CA ALA A 22 -84.08 12.50 -11.89
C ALA A 22 -83.54 12.17 -13.30
N THR A 23 -83.46 13.17 -14.17
CA THR A 23 -82.86 13.03 -15.50
C THR A 23 -81.34 13.15 -15.39
N SER A 24 -80.62 12.60 -16.37
CA SER A 24 -79.16 12.75 -16.44
C SER A 24 -78.75 14.24 -16.44
N ALA A 25 -79.42 15.10 -17.20
CA ALA A 25 -79.16 16.55 -17.19
C ALA A 25 -79.32 17.20 -15.79
N SER A 26 -80.36 16.84 -15.04
CA SER A 26 -80.59 17.37 -13.68
C SER A 26 -79.49 16.93 -12.71
N LEU A 27 -79.10 15.65 -12.76
CA LEU A 27 -78.00 15.11 -11.96
C LEU A 27 -76.65 15.73 -12.35
N THR A 28 -76.42 15.98 -13.64
CA THR A 28 -75.20 16.63 -14.14
C THR A 28 -75.07 18.05 -13.61
N ALA A 29 -76.15 18.84 -13.64
CA ALA A 29 -76.17 20.18 -13.07
C ALA A 29 -75.87 20.15 -11.55
N GLN A 30 -76.48 19.21 -10.82
CA GLN A 30 -76.20 19.03 -9.39
C GLN A 30 -74.73 18.66 -9.13
N ALA A 31 -74.15 17.78 -9.94
CA ALA A 31 -72.75 17.41 -9.82
C ALA A 31 -71.79 18.59 -10.07
N ILE A 32 -72.10 19.46 -11.03
CA ILE A 32 -71.32 20.67 -11.31
C ILE A 32 -71.29 21.60 -10.08
N GLU A 33 -72.41 21.75 -9.36
CA GLU A 33 -72.42 22.52 -8.10
C GLU A 33 -71.49 21.92 -7.05
N TRP A 34 -71.43 20.58 -6.95
CA TRP A 34 -70.50 19.91 -6.04
C TRP A 34 -69.05 20.09 -6.48
N LEU A 35 -68.76 20.05 -7.78
CA LEU A 35 -67.42 20.35 -8.31
C LEU A 35 -66.98 21.78 -8.00
N GLN A 36 -67.89 22.76 -8.14
CA GLN A 36 -67.61 24.16 -7.78
C GLN A 36 -67.33 24.35 -6.28
N LYS A 37 -67.94 23.52 -5.43
CA LYS A 37 -67.65 23.46 -3.99
C LYS A 37 -66.40 22.62 -3.65
N ASN A 38 -65.69 22.13 -4.67
CA ASN A 38 -64.55 21.22 -4.55
C ASN A 38 -64.89 19.88 -3.85
N GLU A 39 -66.16 19.48 -3.84
CA GLU A 39 -66.63 18.23 -3.25
C GLU A 39 -66.63 17.08 -4.27
N LYS A 40 -65.44 16.78 -4.82
CA LYS A 40 -65.24 15.87 -5.95
C LYS A 40 -65.83 14.46 -5.75
N GLN A 41 -65.77 13.91 -4.53
CA GLN A 41 -66.34 12.59 -4.24
C GLN A 41 -67.87 12.57 -4.34
N LYS A 42 -68.55 13.64 -3.88
CA LYS A 42 -70.01 13.74 -4.00
C LYS A 42 -70.42 13.96 -5.46
N ALA A 43 -69.68 14.80 -6.18
CA ALA A 43 -69.88 14.99 -7.62
C ALA A 43 -69.74 13.67 -8.38
N LEU A 44 -68.67 12.91 -8.13
CA LEU A 44 -68.41 11.62 -8.81
C LEU A 44 -69.58 10.64 -8.65
N LYS A 45 -70.09 10.47 -7.43
CA LYS A 45 -71.23 9.56 -7.17
C LYS A 45 -72.49 9.96 -7.94
N ILE A 46 -72.74 11.27 -8.06
CA ILE A 46 -73.89 11.79 -8.81
C ILE A 46 -73.67 11.65 -10.32
N LEU A 47 -72.44 11.88 -10.79
CA LEU A 47 -72.08 11.74 -12.19
C LEU A 47 -72.14 10.29 -12.69
N GLU A 48 -71.78 9.30 -11.87
CA GLU A 48 -71.99 7.88 -12.24
C GLU A 48 -73.46 7.59 -12.52
N LYS A 49 -74.36 8.08 -11.66
CA LYS A 49 -75.80 7.92 -11.85
C LYS A 49 -76.32 8.71 -13.05
N ALA A 50 -75.78 9.91 -13.30
CA ALA A 50 -76.09 10.66 -14.51
C ALA A 50 -75.66 9.88 -15.76
N PHE A 51 -74.48 9.27 -15.75
CA PHE A 51 -73.94 8.51 -16.87
C PHE A 51 -74.80 7.28 -17.20
N GLU A 52 -75.32 6.58 -16.19
CA GLU A 52 -76.24 5.45 -16.35
C GLU A 52 -77.59 5.85 -16.99
N LEU A 53 -78.03 7.09 -16.77
CA LEU A 53 -79.30 7.63 -17.27
C LEU A 53 -79.15 8.42 -18.58
N ALA A 54 -77.92 8.65 -19.04
CA ALA A 54 -77.64 9.36 -20.27
C ALA A 54 -77.87 8.43 -21.48
N HIS A 55 -78.66 8.89 -22.44
CA HIS A 55 -78.98 8.12 -23.66
C HIS A 55 -78.46 8.79 -24.93
N GLU A 56 -78.28 10.11 -24.90
CA GLU A 56 -77.76 10.85 -26.03
C GLU A 56 -76.22 10.84 -26.04
N PRO A 57 -75.56 10.58 -27.19
CA PRO A 57 -74.11 10.51 -27.27
C PRO A 57 -73.40 11.75 -26.69
N GLU A 58 -73.91 12.95 -26.96
CA GLU A 58 -73.33 14.20 -26.46
C GLU A 58 -73.41 14.32 -24.93
N GLU A 59 -74.54 13.89 -24.35
CA GLU A 59 -74.74 13.88 -22.92
C GLU A 59 -73.79 12.88 -22.25
N ILE A 60 -73.64 11.68 -22.80
CA ILE A 60 -72.70 10.67 -22.30
C ILE A 60 -71.25 11.20 -22.38
N ARG A 61 -70.89 11.91 -23.45
CA ARG A 61 -69.56 12.56 -23.59
C ARG A 61 -69.33 13.61 -22.52
N GLN A 62 -70.30 14.49 -22.30
CA GLN A 62 -70.22 15.55 -21.30
C GLN A 62 -70.08 14.97 -19.89
N VAL A 63 -70.94 14.02 -19.52
CA VAL A 63 -70.90 13.36 -18.21
C VAL A 63 -69.60 12.59 -18.03
N GLY A 64 -69.16 11.84 -19.04
CA GLY A 64 -67.89 11.10 -19.01
C GLY A 64 -66.70 12.03 -18.74
N ARG A 65 -66.64 13.21 -19.38
CA ARG A 65 -65.59 14.21 -19.12
C ARG A 65 -65.62 14.71 -17.68
N LEU A 66 -66.80 15.03 -17.15
CA LEU A 66 -66.97 15.46 -15.77
C LEU A 66 -66.58 14.36 -14.77
N ILE A 67 -66.85 13.09 -15.10
CA ILE A 67 -66.38 11.96 -14.30
C ILE A 67 -64.85 11.95 -14.25
N LEU A 68 -64.16 12.13 -15.37
CA LEU A 68 -62.69 12.19 -15.38
C LEU A 68 -62.11 13.38 -14.61
N GLU A 69 -62.81 14.50 -14.56
CA GLU A 69 -62.42 15.68 -13.77
C GLU A 69 -62.62 15.48 -12.25
N ALA A 70 -63.72 14.81 -11.89
CA ALA A 70 -64.09 14.49 -10.50
C ALA A 70 -63.27 13.33 -9.93
N ALA A 71 -63.00 12.31 -10.74
CA ALA A 71 -62.41 11.07 -10.29
C ALA A 71 -60.91 11.21 -9.96
N PRO A 72 -60.43 10.61 -8.85
CA PRO A 72 -59.00 10.49 -8.62
C PRO A 72 -58.36 9.59 -9.69
N ALA A 73 -57.04 9.71 -9.88
CA ALA A 73 -56.29 8.95 -10.89
C ALA A 73 -56.43 7.42 -10.73
N ASN A 74 -56.57 6.94 -9.50
CA ASN A 74 -56.70 5.51 -9.17
C ASN A 74 -58.16 5.00 -9.16
N TYR A 75 -59.11 5.74 -9.71
CA TYR A 75 -60.51 5.35 -9.71
C TYR A 75 -60.75 4.11 -10.61
N PRO A 76 -61.37 3.01 -10.10
CA PRO A 76 -61.39 1.72 -10.82
C PRO A 76 -62.06 1.75 -12.20
N LYS A 77 -63.05 2.62 -12.42
CA LYS A 77 -63.76 2.73 -13.71
C LYS A 77 -63.12 3.75 -14.67
N ARG A 78 -62.06 4.44 -14.25
CA ARG A 78 -61.45 5.54 -15.00
C ARG A 78 -60.99 5.13 -16.40
N GLU A 79 -60.34 3.97 -16.50
CA GLU A 79 -59.90 3.42 -17.78
C GLU A 79 -61.08 3.21 -18.76
N SER A 80 -62.20 2.68 -18.27
CA SER A 80 -63.41 2.48 -19.08
C SER A 80 -63.97 3.80 -19.62
N TYR A 81 -64.00 4.86 -18.81
CA TYR A 81 -64.44 6.18 -19.24
C TYR A 81 -63.46 6.80 -20.26
N LEU A 82 -62.15 6.67 -20.06
CA LEU A 82 -61.13 7.12 -21.02
C LEU A 82 -61.29 6.42 -22.37
N ARG A 83 -61.43 5.09 -22.38
CA ARG A 83 -61.64 4.30 -23.62
C ARG A 83 -62.91 4.71 -24.35
N TYR A 84 -64.00 4.96 -23.62
CA TYR A 84 -65.24 5.45 -24.19
C TYR A 84 -65.03 6.82 -24.87
N LEU A 85 -64.45 7.78 -24.15
CA LEU A 85 -64.28 9.15 -24.66
C LEU A 85 -63.35 9.21 -25.87
N ILE A 86 -62.28 8.42 -25.90
CA ILE A 86 -61.37 8.33 -27.04
C ILE A 86 -62.06 7.75 -28.28
N LYS A 87 -62.95 6.77 -28.09
CA LYS A 87 -63.68 6.14 -29.20
C LYS A 87 -64.74 7.07 -29.80
N PHE A 88 -65.42 7.85 -28.96
CA PHE A 88 -66.60 8.62 -29.37
C PHE A 88 -66.37 10.14 -29.43
N SER A 89 -65.17 10.64 -29.08
CA SER A 89 -64.80 12.06 -29.14
C SER A 89 -63.37 12.27 -29.69
N PRO A 90 -63.01 11.71 -30.85
CA PRO A 90 -61.65 11.83 -31.39
C PRO A 90 -61.23 13.26 -31.75
N GLU A 91 -62.19 14.18 -31.88
CA GLU A 91 -61.96 15.61 -32.14
C GLU A 91 -61.70 16.45 -30.88
N ASN A 92 -61.74 15.84 -29.69
CA ASN A 92 -61.63 16.57 -28.44
C ASN A 92 -60.21 17.10 -28.19
N ALA A 93 -60.08 18.35 -27.75
CA ALA A 93 -58.79 18.95 -27.39
C ALA A 93 -58.05 18.19 -26.26
N GLU A 94 -58.79 17.49 -25.39
CA GLU A 94 -58.24 16.67 -24.31
C GLU A 94 -57.83 15.26 -24.76
N LEU A 95 -58.04 14.89 -26.03
CA LEU A 95 -57.73 13.56 -26.56
C LEU A 95 -56.28 13.14 -26.25
N GLY A 96 -55.32 14.05 -26.44
CA GLY A 96 -53.92 13.78 -26.12
C GLY A 96 -53.71 13.44 -24.64
N LYS A 97 -54.42 14.12 -23.73
CA LYS A 97 -54.31 13.88 -22.29
C LYS A 97 -54.90 12.51 -21.94
N TRP A 98 -56.05 12.16 -22.51
CA TRP A 98 -56.69 10.88 -22.30
C TRP A 98 -55.88 9.69 -22.83
N LEU A 99 -55.30 9.83 -24.03
CA LEU A 99 -54.41 8.81 -24.60
C LEU A 99 -53.16 8.63 -23.74
N LYS A 100 -52.52 9.74 -23.33
CA LYS A 100 -51.36 9.69 -22.42
C LYS A 100 -51.71 9.00 -21.10
N GLU A 101 -52.90 9.24 -20.56
CA GLU A 101 -53.35 8.61 -19.31
C GLU A 101 -53.64 7.11 -19.47
N LEU A 102 -54.23 6.67 -20.58
CA LEU A 102 -54.32 5.23 -20.88
C LEU A 102 -52.95 4.58 -21.06
N GLY A 103 -51.99 5.32 -21.62
CA GLY A 103 -50.59 4.91 -21.69
C GLY A 103 -49.97 4.73 -20.30
N ASP A 104 -50.22 5.66 -19.38
CA ASP A 104 -49.76 5.57 -17.98
C ASP A 104 -50.35 4.33 -17.29
N ILE A 105 -51.67 4.13 -17.39
CA ILE A 105 -52.35 2.96 -16.82
C ILE A 105 -51.77 1.66 -17.39
N SER A 106 -51.60 1.59 -18.71
CA SER A 106 -51.05 0.40 -19.38
C SER A 106 -49.59 0.14 -18.97
N PHE A 107 -48.81 1.20 -18.75
CA PHE A 107 -47.42 1.11 -18.29
C PHE A 107 -47.35 0.55 -16.86
N ASP A 108 -48.19 1.07 -15.95
CA ASP A 108 -48.25 0.64 -14.55
C ASP A 108 -48.72 -0.82 -14.42
N GLU A 109 -49.58 -1.28 -15.33
CA GLU A 109 -50.00 -2.69 -15.44
C GLU A 109 -48.96 -3.60 -16.12
N GLY A 110 -47.84 -3.06 -16.60
CA GLY A 110 -46.81 -3.81 -17.34
C GLY A 110 -47.21 -4.20 -18.77
N LYS A 111 -48.30 -3.64 -19.31
CA LYS A 111 -48.80 -3.87 -20.68
C LYS A 111 -48.10 -2.93 -21.65
N PHE A 112 -46.78 -3.08 -21.80
CA PHE A 112 -45.93 -2.12 -22.51
C PHE A 112 -46.31 -1.90 -23.98
N ASP A 113 -46.80 -2.91 -24.70
CA ASP A 113 -47.23 -2.76 -26.10
C ASP A 113 -48.47 -1.85 -26.24
N HIS A 114 -49.39 -1.93 -25.27
CA HIS A 114 -50.55 -1.04 -25.22
C HIS A 114 -50.12 0.37 -24.83
N ALA A 115 -49.18 0.50 -23.89
CA ALA A 115 -48.62 1.79 -23.52
C ALA A 115 -47.93 2.47 -24.72
N GLU A 116 -47.17 1.70 -25.52
CA GLU A 116 -46.56 2.18 -26.77
C GLU A 116 -47.61 2.73 -27.73
N ASP A 117 -48.67 1.96 -28.05
CA ASP A 117 -49.76 2.41 -28.95
C ASP A 117 -50.38 3.72 -28.45
N TYR A 118 -50.74 3.77 -27.17
CA TYR A 118 -51.39 4.95 -26.60
C TYR A 118 -50.48 6.18 -26.59
N TYR A 119 -49.21 6.04 -26.22
CA TYR A 119 -48.28 7.16 -26.25
C TYR A 119 -47.99 7.62 -27.69
N LEU A 120 -47.83 6.71 -28.66
CA LEU A 120 -47.63 7.07 -30.06
C LEU A 120 -48.82 7.88 -30.61
N ARG A 121 -50.05 7.48 -30.26
CA ARG A 121 -51.26 8.24 -30.62
C ARG A 121 -51.35 9.57 -29.85
N ALA A 122 -50.94 9.61 -28.59
CA ALA A 122 -50.92 10.82 -27.79
C ALA A 122 -49.96 11.88 -28.35
N LEU A 123 -48.83 11.49 -28.96
CA LEU A 123 -47.85 12.42 -29.55
C LEU A 123 -48.45 13.37 -30.59
N ALA A 124 -49.50 12.94 -31.30
CA ALA A 124 -50.16 13.76 -32.32
C ALA A 124 -51.08 14.85 -31.73
N HIS A 125 -51.49 14.72 -30.47
CA HIS A 125 -52.57 15.54 -29.89
C HIS A 125 -52.21 16.18 -28.54
N TYR A 126 -51.14 15.76 -27.88
CA TYR A 126 -50.80 16.23 -26.55
C TYR A 126 -49.99 17.52 -26.61
N GLU A 127 -50.37 18.49 -25.77
CA GLU A 127 -49.78 19.84 -25.74
C GLU A 127 -48.27 19.84 -25.48
N ASN A 128 -47.78 18.89 -24.66
CA ASN A 128 -46.35 18.74 -24.38
C ASN A 128 -45.83 17.37 -24.86
N PRO A 129 -45.54 17.22 -26.17
CA PRO A 129 -45.12 15.94 -26.73
C PRO A 129 -43.81 15.42 -26.12
N GLN A 130 -42.99 16.28 -25.50
CA GLN A 130 -41.74 15.88 -24.85
C GLN A 130 -41.98 14.94 -23.66
N ILE A 131 -43.01 15.22 -22.85
CA ILE A 131 -43.40 14.34 -21.72
C ILE A 131 -43.83 12.96 -22.23
N VAL A 132 -44.53 12.92 -23.37
CA VAL A 132 -44.98 11.65 -23.97
C VAL A 132 -43.80 10.89 -24.55
N ARG A 133 -42.85 11.56 -25.23
CA ARG A 133 -41.60 10.94 -25.70
C ARG A 133 -40.76 10.38 -24.55
N TYR A 134 -40.69 11.09 -23.43
CA TYR A 134 -39.99 10.62 -22.23
C TYR A 134 -40.61 9.32 -21.69
N LYS A 135 -41.94 9.26 -21.61
CA LYS A 135 -42.66 8.05 -21.20
C LYS A 135 -42.48 6.90 -22.19
N LEU A 136 -42.45 7.22 -23.48
CA LEU A 136 -42.19 6.25 -24.54
C LEU A 136 -40.76 5.67 -24.45
N ALA A 137 -39.76 6.47 -24.08
CA ALA A 137 -38.40 5.97 -23.81
C ALA A 137 -38.39 4.93 -22.68
N TRP A 138 -39.16 5.17 -21.61
CA TRP A 138 -39.33 4.20 -20.52
C TRP A 138 -40.09 2.94 -20.95
N VAL A 139 -41.07 3.05 -21.86
CA VAL A 139 -41.73 1.87 -22.47
C VAL A 139 -40.70 1.01 -23.21
N TYR A 140 -39.88 1.61 -24.08
CA TYR A 140 -38.83 0.89 -24.80
C TYR A 140 -37.81 0.25 -23.86
N TRP A 141 -37.47 0.92 -22.75
CA TRP A 141 -36.60 0.37 -21.74
C TRP A 141 -37.20 -0.92 -21.16
N ASN A 142 -38.47 -0.91 -20.77
CA ASN A 142 -39.15 -2.04 -20.15
C ASN A 142 -39.49 -3.18 -21.13
N GLN A 143 -39.70 -2.87 -22.42
CA GLN A 143 -39.76 -3.86 -23.50
C GLN A 143 -38.38 -4.48 -23.82
N LYS A 144 -37.32 -4.07 -23.13
CA LYS A 144 -35.92 -4.49 -23.35
C LYS A 144 -35.34 -4.08 -24.71
N VAL A 145 -35.94 -3.10 -25.37
CA VAL A 145 -35.40 -2.47 -26.59
C VAL A 145 -34.43 -1.34 -26.18
N ARG A 146 -33.33 -1.72 -25.51
CA ARG A 146 -32.45 -0.78 -24.79
C ARG A 146 -31.84 0.32 -25.67
N ALA A 147 -31.41 -0.02 -26.88
CA ALA A 147 -30.85 0.92 -27.84
C ALA A 147 -31.86 2.03 -28.18
N ARG A 148 -33.09 1.64 -28.58
CA ARG A 148 -34.18 2.57 -28.92
C ARG A 148 -34.57 3.45 -27.74
N ALA A 149 -34.60 2.89 -26.52
CA ALA A 149 -34.85 3.66 -25.31
C ALA A 149 -33.81 4.77 -25.12
N PHE A 150 -32.52 4.41 -25.22
CA PHE A 150 -31.41 5.34 -25.04
C PHE A 150 -31.39 6.42 -26.13
N ASP A 151 -31.59 6.04 -27.39
CA ASP A 151 -31.71 6.97 -28.52
C ASP A 151 -32.86 7.97 -28.29
N THR A 152 -33.98 7.49 -27.74
CA THR A 152 -35.15 8.34 -27.43
C THR A 152 -34.84 9.30 -26.28
N PHE A 153 -34.13 8.87 -25.23
CA PHE A 153 -33.70 9.75 -24.15
C PHE A 153 -32.72 10.83 -24.65
N LEU A 154 -31.70 10.45 -25.42
CA LEU A 154 -30.72 11.40 -25.94
C LEU A 154 -31.33 12.41 -26.90
N ALA A 155 -32.16 11.96 -27.85
CA ALA A 155 -32.85 12.86 -28.76
C ALA A 155 -33.80 13.82 -28.02
N LEU A 156 -34.41 13.36 -26.92
CA LEU A 156 -35.27 14.21 -26.11
C LEU A 156 -34.48 15.23 -25.27
N TYR A 157 -33.29 14.87 -24.81
CA TYR A 157 -32.44 15.74 -23.98
C TYR A 157 -32.14 17.09 -24.65
N THR A 158 -31.85 17.08 -25.95
CA THR A 158 -31.50 18.30 -26.70
C THR A 158 -32.66 19.28 -26.80
N ASP A 159 -33.88 18.76 -26.91
CA ASP A 159 -35.09 19.53 -27.19
C ASP A 159 -35.86 19.89 -25.90
N ALA A 160 -35.61 19.18 -24.80
CA ALA A 160 -36.36 19.31 -23.55
C ALA A 160 -36.14 20.64 -22.84
N ASP A 161 -37.18 21.12 -22.13
CA ASP A 161 -37.06 22.20 -21.15
C ASP A 161 -36.10 21.85 -20.01
N SER A 162 -35.63 22.84 -19.24
CA SER A 162 -34.58 22.64 -18.23
C SER A 162 -34.93 21.60 -17.17
N LYS A 163 -36.20 21.52 -16.74
CA LYS A 163 -36.64 20.59 -15.70
C LYS A 163 -36.67 19.15 -16.22
N LEU A 164 -37.25 18.95 -17.41
CA LEU A 164 -37.30 17.63 -18.04
C LEU A 164 -35.90 17.17 -18.47
N ARG A 165 -35.06 18.09 -18.97
CA ARG A 165 -33.67 17.83 -19.34
C ARG A 165 -32.84 17.31 -18.15
N GLU A 166 -33.00 17.91 -16.97
CA GLU A 166 -32.35 17.44 -15.75
C GLU A 166 -32.76 16.02 -15.39
N GLN A 167 -34.07 15.71 -15.48
CA GLN A 167 -34.58 14.37 -15.21
C GLN A 167 -34.03 13.34 -16.21
N ILE A 168 -34.05 13.66 -17.52
CA ILE A 168 -33.48 12.81 -18.56
C ILE A 168 -32.01 12.53 -18.31
N ARG A 169 -31.23 13.55 -17.89
CA ARG A 169 -29.81 13.39 -17.56
C ARG A 169 -29.58 12.34 -16.48
N LYS A 170 -30.31 12.48 -15.37
CA LYS A 170 -30.27 11.56 -14.21
C LYS A 170 -30.62 10.14 -14.61
N ASP A 171 -31.72 9.98 -15.33
CA ASP A 171 -32.18 8.66 -15.74
C ASP A 171 -31.22 8.02 -16.74
N THR A 172 -30.80 8.74 -17.78
CA THR A 172 -29.87 8.21 -18.79
C THR A 172 -28.54 7.79 -18.18
N ALA A 173 -27.97 8.56 -17.24
CA ALA A 173 -26.77 8.17 -16.50
C ALA A 173 -26.97 6.86 -15.72
N LYS A 174 -28.12 6.72 -15.05
CA LYS A 174 -28.50 5.48 -14.34
C LYS A 174 -28.64 4.30 -15.30
N LEU A 175 -29.29 4.50 -16.45
CA LEU A 175 -29.48 3.45 -17.44
C LEU A 175 -28.15 3.04 -18.08
N TRP A 176 -27.26 3.99 -18.36
CA TRP A 176 -25.89 3.69 -18.79
C TRP A 176 -25.16 2.85 -17.74
N TRP A 177 -25.24 3.22 -16.46
CA TRP A 177 -24.65 2.45 -15.37
C TRP A 177 -25.18 1.00 -15.31
N GLU A 178 -26.48 0.82 -15.50
CA GLU A 178 -27.12 -0.51 -15.54
C GLU A 178 -26.67 -1.36 -16.74
N LEU A 179 -26.42 -0.74 -17.90
CA LEU A 179 -25.94 -1.44 -19.09
C LEU A 179 -24.46 -1.83 -19.04
N VAL A 180 -23.68 -1.17 -18.19
CA VAL A 180 -22.21 -1.25 -18.12
C VAL A 180 -21.53 -0.69 -19.38
N ARG A 181 -21.96 -1.15 -20.55
CA ARG A 181 -21.46 -0.76 -21.86
C ARG A 181 -22.60 -0.33 -22.77
N LEU A 182 -22.54 0.89 -23.30
CA LEU A 182 -23.43 1.35 -24.37
C LEU A 182 -23.02 0.72 -25.70
N PRO A 183 -23.97 0.45 -26.62
CA PRO A 183 -23.59 0.11 -27.97
C PRO A 183 -22.90 1.30 -28.66
N GLN A 184 -22.00 1.04 -29.62
CA GLN A 184 -21.13 2.06 -30.24
C GLN A 184 -21.93 3.22 -30.85
N THR A 185 -23.10 2.93 -31.42
CA THR A 185 -24.00 3.94 -32.01
C THR A 185 -24.50 4.96 -30.98
N GLN A 186 -24.83 4.50 -29.75
CA GLN A 186 -25.27 5.37 -28.66
C GLN A 186 -24.10 6.18 -28.11
N MET A 187 -22.90 5.57 -28.07
CA MET A 187 -21.70 6.25 -27.65
C MET A 187 -21.32 7.38 -28.63
N GLN A 188 -21.43 7.13 -29.93
CA GLN A 188 -21.29 8.16 -30.96
C GLN A 188 -22.34 9.28 -30.83
N ALA A 189 -23.59 8.93 -30.53
CA ALA A 189 -24.65 9.91 -30.30
C ALA A 189 -24.36 10.78 -29.07
N PHE A 190 -23.87 10.18 -27.99
CA PHE A 190 -23.37 10.91 -26.83
C PHE A 190 -22.20 11.83 -27.19
N GLY A 191 -21.30 11.36 -28.07
CA GLY A 191 -20.24 12.16 -28.67
C GLY A 191 -20.72 13.32 -29.54
N GLN A 192 -22.01 13.45 -29.88
CA GLN A 192 -22.55 14.63 -30.56
C GLN A 192 -23.01 15.73 -29.59
N LEU A 193 -23.06 15.46 -28.28
CA LEU A 193 -23.40 16.47 -27.28
C LEU A 193 -22.33 17.57 -27.21
N SER A 194 -22.75 18.73 -26.70
CA SER A 194 -21.82 19.82 -26.36
C SER A 194 -20.87 19.36 -25.23
N ASP A 195 -19.69 19.94 -25.12
CA ASP A 195 -18.74 19.60 -24.05
C ASP A 195 -19.34 19.88 -22.65
N SER A 196 -20.16 20.93 -22.55
CA SER A 196 -20.89 21.26 -21.31
C SER A 196 -21.89 20.16 -20.93
N ASP A 197 -22.68 19.68 -21.90
CA ASP A 197 -23.66 18.62 -21.64
C ASP A 197 -22.97 17.28 -21.36
N THR A 198 -21.93 16.96 -22.14
CA THR A 198 -21.08 15.78 -21.94
C THR A 198 -20.56 15.76 -20.50
N LYS A 199 -19.99 16.88 -20.03
CA LYS A 199 -19.54 17.02 -18.65
C LYS A 199 -20.66 16.77 -17.64
N LEU A 200 -21.83 17.38 -17.80
CA LEU A 200 -22.95 17.22 -16.87
C LEU A 200 -23.45 15.77 -16.80
N PHE A 201 -23.44 15.04 -17.91
CA PHE A 201 -23.75 13.62 -17.92
C PHE A 201 -22.67 12.78 -17.25
N MET A 202 -21.39 13.06 -17.52
CA MET A 202 -20.28 12.35 -16.89
C MET A 202 -20.26 12.59 -15.38
N ASP A 203 -20.53 13.80 -14.91
CA ASP A 203 -20.64 14.12 -13.48
C ASP A 203 -21.76 13.30 -12.81
N GLU A 204 -22.92 13.16 -13.47
CA GLU A 204 -24.02 12.33 -12.98
C GLU A 204 -23.69 10.84 -13.01
N TYR A 205 -23.04 10.38 -14.09
CA TYR A 205 -22.59 9.00 -14.24
C TYR A 205 -21.62 8.65 -13.12
N PHE A 206 -20.63 9.50 -12.90
CA PHE A 206 -19.61 9.29 -11.89
C PHE A 206 -20.15 9.39 -10.47
N ALA A 207 -21.21 10.18 -10.23
CA ALA A 207 -21.93 10.21 -8.96
C ALA A 207 -22.62 8.88 -8.62
N LEU A 208 -22.85 8.01 -9.61
CA LEU A 208 -23.37 6.64 -9.39
C LEU A 208 -22.26 5.64 -9.02
N THR A 209 -20.99 5.94 -9.34
CA THR A 209 -19.82 5.09 -9.05
C THR A 209 -19.11 5.41 -7.73
N PRO A 210 -18.72 4.40 -6.94
CA PRO A 210 -19.44 3.19 -6.66
C PRO A 210 -19.94 3.21 -5.22
N ASN A 211 -21.22 2.93 -5.10
CA ASN A 211 -21.74 2.31 -3.90
C ASN A 211 -20.97 0.99 -3.65
N LYS A 212 -20.61 0.67 -2.39
CA LYS A 212 -19.73 -0.45 -1.99
C LYS A 212 -20.17 -1.87 -2.42
N LYS A 213 -21.24 -2.00 -3.22
CA LYS A 213 -21.89 -3.26 -3.59
C LYS A 213 -21.63 -3.72 -5.02
N GLU A 214 -21.06 -2.88 -5.88
CA GLU A 214 -20.83 -3.21 -7.29
C GLU A 214 -19.52 -3.98 -7.49
N SER A 215 -19.47 -4.90 -8.46
CA SER A 215 -18.26 -5.69 -8.73
C SER A 215 -17.18 -4.84 -9.42
N ALA A 216 -15.91 -5.13 -9.11
CA ALA A 216 -14.77 -4.48 -9.75
C ALA A 216 -14.78 -4.63 -11.28
N GLU A 217 -15.21 -5.79 -11.78
CA GLU A 217 -15.36 -6.09 -13.22
C GLU A 217 -16.37 -5.17 -13.92
N LYS A 218 -17.50 -4.87 -13.27
CA LYS A 218 -18.51 -3.97 -13.83
C LYS A 218 -17.95 -2.55 -14.01
N ILE A 219 -17.25 -2.04 -12.98
CA ILE A 219 -16.68 -0.70 -13.04
C ILE A 219 -15.54 -0.65 -14.06
N GLU A 220 -14.71 -1.69 -14.13
CA GLU A 220 -13.64 -1.82 -15.12
C GLU A 220 -14.20 -1.74 -16.56
N ASN A 221 -15.20 -2.56 -16.88
CA ASN A 221 -15.80 -2.60 -18.22
C ASN A 221 -16.46 -1.27 -18.63
N SER A 222 -17.08 -0.60 -17.66
CA SER A 222 -17.65 0.74 -17.86
C SER A 222 -16.55 1.77 -18.19
N PHE A 223 -15.48 1.82 -17.40
CA PHE A 223 -14.46 2.85 -17.58
C PHE A 223 -13.59 2.59 -18.80
N LEU A 224 -13.39 1.33 -19.21
CA LEU A 224 -12.72 1.00 -20.49
C LEU A 224 -13.45 1.64 -21.68
N GLN A 225 -14.77 1.52 -21.75
CA GLN A 225 -15.53 2.16 -22.82
C GLN A 225 -15.41 3.69 -22.77
N ILE A 226 -15.49 4.28 -21.59
CA ILE A 226 -15.39 5.74 -21.42
C ILE A 226 -14.01 6.25 -21.84
N LYS A 227 -12.96 5.49 -21.54
CA LYS A 227 -11.57 5.80 -21.92
C LYS A 227 -11.37 5.82 -23.43
N ASP A 228 -11.93 4.84 -24.13
CA ASP A 228 -11.70 4.65 -25.56
C ASP A 228 -12.39 5.72 -26.43
N GLU A 229 -13.21 6.59 -25.82
CA GLU A 229 -13.98 7.62 -26.51
C GLU A 229 -13.42 9.02 -26.25
N GLU A 230 -13.09 9.72 -27.34
CA GLU A 230 -12.33 10.98 -27.35
C GLU A 230 -12.96 12.07 -26.46
N LYS A 231 -14.29 12.19 -26.47
CA LYS A 231 -15.00 13.22 -25.70
C LYS A 231 -15.16 12.89 -24.22
N THR A 232 -15.25 11.61 -23.85
CA THR A 232 -15.50 11.22 -22.46
C THR A 232 -14.23 10.91 -21.69
N SER A 233 -13.15 10.55 -22.38
CA SER A 233 -11.84 10.25 -21.80
C SER A 233 -11.28 11.40 -20.94
N PRO A 234 -11.33 12.69 -21.36
CA PRO A 234 -10.87 13.80 -20.50
C PRO A 234 -11.65 13.94 -19.19
N HIS A 235 -12.95 13.63 -19.20
CA HIS A 235 -13.80 13.68 -18.00
C HIS A 235 -13.50 12.53 -17.04
N LEU A 236 -13.27 11.33 -17.57
CA LEU A 236 -12.80 10.19 -16.77
C LEU A 236 -11.48 10.51 -16.08
N LEU A 237 -10.53 11.07 -16.83
CA LEU A 237 -9.26 11.49 -16.28
C LEU A 237 -9.41 12.57 -15.19
N ALA A 238 -10.27 13.58 -15.41
CA ALA A 238 -10.55 14.60 -14.41
C ALA A 238 -11.19 14.03 -13.14
N PHE A 239 -12.14 13.11 -13.28
CA PHE A 239 -12.77 12.39 -12.18
C PHE A 239 -11.73 11.61 -11.35
N LEU A 240 -10.84 10.89 -12.02
CA LEU A 240 -9.80 10.09 -11.39
C LEU A 240 -8.70 10.95 -10.73
N LYS A 241 -8.37 12.11 -11.30
CA LYS A 241 -7.49 13.13 -10.69
C LYS A 241 -8.09 13.72 -9.40
N GLY A 242 -9.42 13.75 -9.27
CA GLY A 242 -10.15 14.29 -8.12
C GLY A 242 -9.96 13.55 -6.78
N GLY A 243 -9.03 12.59 -6.70
CA GLY A 243 -8.72 11.89 -5.46
C GLY A 243 -9.71 10.79 -5.11
N PHE A 244 -10.32 10.19 -6.12
CA PHE A 244 -11.33 9.17 -5.93
C PHE A 244 -10.72 7.86 -5.43
N LEU A 245 -10.78 7.64 -4.11
CA LEU A 245 -10.23 6.47 -3.43
C LEU A 245 -11.30 5.37 -3.28
N ILE A 246 -11.33 4.41 -4.20
CA ILE A 246 -11.99 3.12 -3.93
C ILE A 246 -10.94 2.22 -3.32
N LYS A 247 -11.08 1.97 -2.02
CA LYS A 247 -10.12 1.23 -1.18
C LYS A 247 -9.63 -0.10 -1.77
N ASP A 248 -10.41 -0.73 -2.66
CA ASP A 248 -10.13 -2.03 -3.28
C ASP A 248 -10.00 -2.01 -4.82
N MET A 249 -10.18 -0.87 -5.50
CA MET A 249 -10.14 -0.81 -6.98
C MET A 249 -9.11 0.13 -7.58
N ASN A 250 -8.52 1.02 -6.79
CA ASN A 250 -7.56 2.01 -7.30
C ASN A 250 -6.49 1.35 -8.20
N CYS A 251 -6.11 0.12 -7.86
CA CYS A 251 -5.02 -0.60 -8.51
C CYS A 251 -5.47 -1.44 -9.71
N LEU A 252 -6.73 -1.87 -9.71
CA LEU A 252 -7.36 -2.55 -10.84
C LEU A 252 -7.52 -1.58 -12.02
N MET A 253 -7.86 -0.33 -11.72
CA MET A 253 -7.96 0.76 -12.69
C MET A 253 -6.62 1.04 -13.39
N PHE A 254 -5.51 1.05 -12.64
CA PHE A 254 -4.16 1.19 -13.19
C PHE A 254 -3.76 0.05 -14.13
N ARG A 255 -4.29 -1.18 -13.94
CA ARG A 255 -3.84 -2.35 -14.71
C ARG A 255 -4.35 -2.38 -16.15
N LYS A 256 -5.55 -1.86 -16.40
CA LYS A 256 -6.28 -2.09 -17.67
C LYS A 256 -6.90 -0.84 -18.28
N VAL A 257 -7.24 0.15 -17.44
CA VAL A 257 -8.02 1.31 -17.89
C VAL A 257 -7.15 2.53 -18.13
N LEU A 258 -5.89 2.59 -17.69
CA LEU A 258 -5.19 3.88 -17.65
C LEU A 258 -3.75 3.76 -18.11
N GLU A 259 -3.51 4.14 -19.35
CA GLU A 259 -2.19 4.55 -19.86
C GLU A 259 -2.36 5.94 -20.51
N PRO A 260 -1.46 6.92 -20.26
CA PRO A 260 -0.20 6.81 -19.53
C PRO A 260 -0.23 7.28 -18.05
N PHE A 261 0.67 6.71 -17.24
CA PHE A 261 0.72 6.80 -15.77
C PHE A 261 1.04 8.19 -15.18
N PHE A 262 1.50 9.15 -15.98
CA PHE A 262 2.04 10.44 -15.53
C PHE A 262 1.01 11.42 -14.95
N GLU A 263 -0.28 11.11 -15.06
CA GLU A 263 -1.34 12.05 -14.75
C GLU A 263 -2.00 11.87 -13.37
N TYR A 264 -1.51 10.93 -12.56
CA TYR A 264 -2.12 10.58 -11.27
C TYR A 264 -1.45 11.25 -10.08
N PRO A 265 -2.22 11.60 -9.03
CA PRO A 265 -1.64 12.00 -7.76
C PRO A 265 -0.80 10.85 -7.21
N ARG A 266 0.44 11.17 -6.89
CA ARG A 266 1.52 10.28 -6.45
C ARG A 266 1.13 9.32 -5.33
N GLU A 267 0.29 9.77 -4.41
CA GLU A 267 -0.21 9.01 -3.28
C GLU A 267 -1.01 7.77 -3.71
N HIS A 268 -1.74 7.86 -4.84
CA HIS A 268 -2.51 6.74 -5.39
C HIS A 268 -1.60 5.66 -5.97
N LEU A 269 -0.56 6.07 -6.69
CA LEU A 269 0.41 5.14 -7.27
C LEU A 269 1.19 4.39 -6.18
N LEU A 270 1.58 5.09 -5.10
CA LEU A 270 2.23 4.50 -3.94
C LEU A 270 1.32 3.53 -3.19
N LEU A 271 0.05 3.88 -2.98
CA LEU A 271 -0.92 2.97 -2.37
C LEU A 271 -1.09 1.70 -3.22
N CYS A 272 -1.03 1.84 -4.54
CA CYS A 272 -1.16 0.71 -5.43
C CYS A 272 0.06 -0.18 -5.55
N ALA A 273 1.26 0.39 -5.55
CA ALA A 273 2.49 -0.39 -5.44
C ALA A 273 2.49 -1.27 -4.17
N LYS A 274 1.95 -0.76 -3.05
CA LYS A 274 1.86 -1.48 -1.77
C LYS A 274 0.80 -2.58 -1.73
N LEU A 275 -0.26 -2.48 -2.52
CA LEU A 275 -1.41 -3.39 -2.47
C LEU A 275 -1.38 -4.48 -3.55
N LEU A 276 -0.46 -4.38 -4.52
CA LEU A 276 -0.43 -5.28 -5.67
C LEU A 276 0.70 -6.30 -5.54
N ASP A 277 0.38 -7.48 -4.99
CA ASP A 277 1.26 -8.66 -5.05
C ASP A 277 1.53 -9.13 -6.51
N GLU A 278 0.72 -8.71 -7.49
CA GLU A 278 0.75 -9.19 -8.88
C GLU A 278 1.27 -8.19 -9.94
N VAL A 279 1.51 -6.92 -9.60
CA VAL A 279 2.06 -5.99 -10.60
C VAL A 279 3.57 -6.17 -10.65
N THR A 280 4.05 -6.72 -11.76
CA THR A 280 5.48 -6.92 -12.00
C THR A 280 6.21 -5.58 -11.85
N PRO A 281 7.24 -5.49 -10.99
CA PRO A 281 8.09 -4.31 -10.84
C PRO A 281 8.51 -3.68 -12.17
N ALA A 282 8.71 -4.50 -13.21
CA ALA A 282 8.99 -4.09 -14.59
C ALA A 282 8.04 -3.03 -15.18
N ARG A 283 6.77 -2.94 -14.74
CA ARG A 283 5.81 -1.94 -15.23
C ARG A 283 5.87 -0.62 -14.47
N LEU A 284 6.22 -0.66 -13.17
CA LEU A 284 6.23 0.53 -12.32
C LEU A 284 7.59 1.22 -12.31
N LEU A 285 8.69 0.48 -12.48
CA LEU A 285 10.04 1.04 -12.52
C LEU A 285 10.20 2.18 -13.53
N PRO A 286 9.76 2.07 -14.81
CA PRO A 286 9.88 3.16 -15.78
C PRO A 286 9.16 4.45 -15.36
N PHE A 287 8.07 4.33 -14.59
CA PHE A 287 7.37 5.49 -14.06
C PHE A 287 8.22 6.21 -13.00
N PHE A 288 8.79 5.47 -12.05
CA PHE A 288 9.62 6.05 -11.00
C PHE A 288 10.94 6.62 -11.57
N ASP A 289 11.49 5.99 -12.61
CA ASP A 289 12.69 6.47 -13.30
C ASP A 289 12.45 7.78 -14.06
N ALA A 290 11.22 8.00 -14.53
CA ALA A 290 10.82 9.21 -15.26
C ALA A 290 10.42 10.40 -14.37
N LEU A 291 10.34 10.22 -13.04
CA LEU A 291 10.04 11.32 -12.11
C LEU A 291 11.22 12.31 -12.04
N PRO A 292 10.99 13.63 -12.18
CA PRO A 292 12.02 14.65 -11.97
C PRO A 292 12.68 14.52 -10.58
N GLU A 293 13.99 14.81 -10.49
CA GLU A 293 14.72 14.75 -9.21
C GLU A 293 14.11 15.65 -8.13
N ASP A 294 13.67 16.86 -8.51
CA ASP A 294 13.02 17.82 -7.62
C ASP A 294 11.71 17.30 -7.01
N ASP A 295 11.06 16.36 -7.72
CA ASP A 295 9.87 15.71 -7.21
C ASP A 295 10.23 14.58 -6.27
N ARG A 296 11.43 13.98 -6.27
CA ARG A 296 11.73 12.83 -5.40
C ARG A 296 11.69 13.21 -3.92
N ASN A 297 10.98 12.41 -3.15
CA ASN A 297 10.89 12.52 -1.70
C ASN A 297 11.05 11.13 -1.10
N GLU A 298 11.26 11.10 0.21
CA GLU A 298 11.54 9.87 0.96
C GLU A 298 10.54 8.73 0.69
N LYS A 299 9.24 9.06 0.53
CA LYS A 299 8.20 8.06 0.25
C LYS A 299 8.32 7.44 -1.14
N ILE A 300 8.79 8.19 -2.14
CA ILE A 300 9.10 7.65 -3.47
C ILE A 300 10.32 6.76 -3.41
N ASP A 301 11.40 7.26 -2.82
CA ASP A 301 12.67 6.53 -2.81
C ASP A 301 12.48 5.18 -2.11
N TRP A 302 11.68 5.16 -1.03
CA TRP A 302 11.27 3.94 -0.36
C TRP A 302 10.48 3.02 -1.31
N ALA A 303 9.39 3.49 -1.90
CA ALA A 303 8.56 2.63 -2.76
C ALA A 303 9.30 2.12 -4.01
N ASN A 304 10.15 2.96 -4.60
CA ASN A 304 10.99 2.54 -5.73
C ASN A 304 12.00 1.47 -5.30
N ALA A 305 12.63 1.64 -4.14
CA ALA A 305 13.50 0.61 -3.57
C ALA A 305 12.75 -0.70 -3.28
N GLU A 306 11.53 -0.66 -2.72
CA GLU A 306 10.69 -1.84 -2.52
C GLU A 306 10.46 -2.60 -3.84
N LEU A 307 10.12 -1.90 -4.92
CA LEU A 307 9.94 -2.51 -6.23
C LEU A 307 11.22 -3.14 -6.77
N LEU A 308 12.38 -2.48 -6.57
CA LEU A 308 13.68 -3.03 -6.95
C LEU A 308 14.03 -4.29 -6.14
N PHE A 309 13.71 -4.33 -4.85
CA PHE A 309 13.88 -5.53 -4.02
C PHE A 309 12.97 -6.68 -4.47
N MET A 310 11.72 -6.39 -4.82
CA MET A 310 10.78 -7.39 -5.36
C MET A 310 11.28 -7.96 -6.70
N ASP A 311 11.97 -7.17 -7.51
CA ASP A 311 12.60 -7.60 -8.77
C ASP A 311 13.98 -8.27 -8.58
N GLN A 312 14.35 -8.60 -7.33
CA GLN A 312 15.66 -9.15 -6.95
C GLN A 312 16.86 -8.27 -7.34
N LYS A 313 16.64 -6.97 -7.60
CA LYS A 313 17.66 -5.96 -7.89
C LYS A 313 18.12 -5.26 -6.60
N ASN A 314 18.56 -6.06 -5.64
CA ASN A 314 18.89 -5.59 -4.29
C ASN A 314 19.89 -4.42 -4.29
N HIS A 315 20.93 -4.50 -5.12
CA HIS A 315 21.94 -3.45 -5.21
C HIS A 315 21.35 -2.09 -5.64
N LEU A 316 20.49 -2.07 -6.66
CA LEU A 316 19.83 -0.83 -7.10
C LEU A 316 18.84 -0.32 -6.06
N GLY A 317 18.13 -1.22 -5.36
CA GLY A 317 17.24 -0.84 -4.28
C GLY A 317 17.98 -0.12 -3.15
N ILE A 318 19.14 -0.64 -2.74
CA ILE A 318 19.98 0.02 -1.73
C ILE A 318 20.59 1.32 -2.26
N GLN A 319 21.05 1.33 -3.51
CA GLN A 319 21.58 2.52 -4.15
C GLN A 319 20.55 3.66 -4.15
N MET A 320 19.29 3.35 -4.52
CA MET A 320 18.16 4.29 -4.48
C MET A 320 17.93 4.88 -3.10
N LEU A 321 18.00 4.04 -2.05
CA LEU A 321 17.81 4.49 -0.67
C LEU A 321 18.91 5.44 -0.19
N ILE A 322 20.10 5.41 -0.79
CA ILE A 322 21.29 6.06 -0.24
C ILE A 322 21.75 7.26 -1.08
N GLU A 323 21.60 7.22 -2.40
CA GLU A 323 22.12 8.27 -3.29
C GLU A 323 21.20 9.47 -3.44
N SER A 324 19.90 9.28 -3.24
CA SER A 324 18.89 10.31 -3.50
C SER A 324 19.07 11.55 -2.61
N GLN A 325 19.39 11.38 -1.32
CA GLN A 325 19.74 12.47 -0.39
C GLN A 325 20.60 11.92 0.77
N PRO A 326 21.37 12.77 1.48
CA PRO A 326 22.12 12.35 2.67
C PRO A 326 21.21 11.69 3.71
N LEU A 327 21.62 10.53 4.26
CA LEU A 327 20.79 9.79 5.24
C LEU A 327 20.48 10.61 6.50
N GLN A 328 21.32 11.60 6.82
CA GLN A 328 21.16 12.51 7.95
C GLN A 328 19.91 13.40 7.83
N SER A 329 19.42 13.65 6.62
CA SER A 329 18.22 14.46 6.38
C SER A 329 16.93 13.63 6.23
N ARG A 330 17.02 12.30 6.34
CA ARG A 330 15.89 11.38 6.21
C ARG A 330 15.23 11.09 7.55
N SER A 331 13.98 10.62 7.52
CA SER A 331 13.27 10.17 8.72
C SER A 331 13.96 8.95 9.36
N LYS A 332 13.72 8.78 10.65
CA LYS A 332 14.23 7.63 11.41
C LYS A 332 13.73 6.30 10.82
N GLU A 333 12.46 6.23 10.45
CA GLU A 333 11.84 5.04 9.86
C GLU A 333 12.51 4.64 8.54
N PHE A 334 12.89 5.61 7.71
CA PHE A 334 13.59 5.35 6.45
C PHE A 334 15.02 4.83 6.69
N VAL A 335 15.71 5.37 7.68
CA VAL A 335 17.05 4.91 8.08
C VAL A 335 16.99 3.48 8.62
N GLU A 336 16.01 3.17 9.49
CA GLU A 336 15.77 1.82 10.00
C GLU A 336 15.41 0.83 8.89
N TYR A 337 14.60 1.25 7.91
CA TYR A 337 14.29 0.45 6.74
C TYR A 337 15.55 0.15 5.91
N THR A 338 16.36 1.18 5.65
CA THR A 338 17.62 1.04 4.90
C THR A 338 18.59 0.08 5.62
N GLU A 339 18.71 0.21 6.94
CA GLU A 339 19.50 -0.70 7.77
C GLU A 339 19.02 -2.14 7.63
N ALA A 340 17.71 -2.38 7.77
CA ALA A 340 17.13 -3.70 7.67
C ALA A 340 17.36 -4.36 6.30
N GLN A 341 17.36 -3.60 5.21
CA GLN A 341 17.64 -4.14 3.87
C GLN A 341 19.13 -4.44 3.68
N LEU A 342 20.04 -3.59 4.16
CA LEU A 342 21.48 -3.86 4.14
C LEU A 342 21.86 -5.14 4.90
N VAL A 343 21.19 -5.43 6.01
CA VAL A 343 21.42 -6.66 6.80
C VAL A 343 21.00 -7.92 6.03
N LYS A 344 19.97 -7.85 5.18
CA LYS A 344 19.47 -9.00 4.40
C LYS A 344 20.37 -9.38 3.22
N LEU A 345 21.26 -8.50 2.78
CA LEU A 345 22.18 -8.78 1.67
C LEU A 345 23.08 -9.97 1.99
N THR A 346 23.46 -10.76 0.99
CA THR A 346 24.56 -11.74 1.11
C THR A 346 25.90 -11.04 1.36
N ASP A 347 26.92 -11.75 1.83
CA ASP A 347 28.24 -11.14 2.11
C ASP A 347 28.87 -10.51 0.86
N SER A 348 28.69 -11.11 -0.31
CA SER A 348 29.18 -10.56 -1.58
C SER A 348 28.41 -9.30 -2.01
N GLU A 349 27.08 -9.31 -1.89
CA GLU A 349 26.26 -8.12 -2.20
C GLU A 349 26.58 -6.97 -1.23
N PHE A 350 26.69 -7.28 0.07
CA PHE A 350 27.02 -6.28 1.09
C PHE A 350 28.40 -5.67 0.84
N GLN A 351 29.41 -6.47 0.49
CA GLN A 351 30.73 -5.96 0.14
C GLN A 351 30.66 -4.98 -1.04
N THR A 352 29.93 -5.33 -2.09
CA THR A 352 29.73 -4.47 -3.27
C THR A 352 29.00 -3.17 -2.91
N MET A 353 27.99 -3.25 -2.04
CA MET A 353 27.29 -2.06 -1.57
C MET A 353 28.15 -1.22 -0.64
N ALA A 354 28.90 -1.82 0.27
CA ALA A 354 29.79 -1.10 1.19
C ALA A 354 30.89 -0.30 0.46
N THR A 355 31.30 -0.73 -0.73
CA THR A 355 32.21 0.06 -1.58
C THR A 355 31.52 1.19 -2.35
N THR A 356 30.22 1.07 -2.56
CA THR A 356 29.42 2.06 -3.32
C THR A 356 28.89 3.17 -2.41
N ILE A 357 28.51 2.81 -1.18
CA ILE A 357 27.98 3.75 -0.18
C ILE A 357 29.12 4.63 0.34
N SER A 358 28.88 5.94 0.42
CA SER A 358 29.86 6.87 0.97
C SER A 358 30.24 6.50 2.42
N PRO A 359 31.52 6.62 2.82
CA PRO A 359 31.95 6.38 4.19
C PRO A 359 31.15 7.17 5.22
N GLU A 360 30.70 8.39 4.89
CA GLU A 360 29.88 9.26 5.74
C GLU A 360 28.49 8.65 6.01
N ASN A 361 27.84 8.08 4.99
CA ASN A 361 26.56 7.40 5.14
C ASN A 361 26.70 6.11 5.94
N LEU A 362 27.76 5.32 5.72
CA LEU A 362 28.03 4.12 6.53
C LEU A 362 28.30 4.48 7.99
N LYS A 363 29.10 5.53 8.26
CA LYS A 363 29.36 6.03 9.62
C LYS A 363 28.08 6.52 10.27
N PHE A 364 27.22 7.21 9.54
CA PHE A 364 25.92 7.65 10.05
C PHE A 364 25.05 6.44 10.45
N LEU A 365 24.89 5.45 9.56
CA LEU A 365 24.13 4.23 9.84
C LEU A 365 24.63 3.50 11.10
N VAL A 366 25.94 3.32 11.21
CA VAL A 366 26.54 2.69 12.39
C VAL A 366 26.37 3.54 13.66
N SER A 367 26.43 4.88 13.55
CA SER A 367 26.28 5.77 14.71
C SER A 367 24.89 5.75 15.33
N GLN A 368 23.85 5.40 14.55
CA GLN A 368 22.49 5.25 15.07
C GLN A 368 22.37 4.02 15.98
N ASN A 369 23.20 2.99 15.75
CA ASN A 369 23.20 1.76 16.53
C ASN A 369 24.60 1.14 16.55
N ASN A 370 25.39 1.48 17.58
CA ASN A 370 26.77 0.99 17.76
C ASN A 370 26.89 -0.55 17.85
N SER A 371 25.77 -1.25 18.01
CA SER A 371 25.65 -2.72 18.06
C SER A 371 25.12 -3.31 16.74
N SER A 372 25.00 -2.51 15.69
CA SER A 372 24.30 -2.91 14.46
C SER A 372 24.97 -4.12 13.80
N PRO A 373 24.19 -5.08 13.29
CA PRO A 373 24.71 -6.14 12.42
C PRO A 373 25.53 -5.59 11.25
N ILE A 374 25.25 -4.37 10.78
CA ILE A 374 26.04 -3.70 9.73
C ILE A 374 27.48 -3.48 10.18
N LEU A 375 27.72 -2.99 11.41
CA LEU A 375 29.08 -2.77 11.90
C LEU A 375 29.88 -4.08 11.95
N ASN A 376 29.24 -5.18 12.35
CA ASN A 376 29.89 -6.49 12.36
C ASN A 376 30.36 -6.91 10.96
N ARG A 377 29.54 -6.65 9.93
CA ARG A 377 29.88 -6.94 8.53
C ARG A 377 30.96 -6.01 8.00
N LEU A 378 30.89 -4.72 8.32
CA LEU A 378 31.90 -3.73 7.97
C LEU A 378 33.27 -4.07 8.59
N GLN A 379 33.30 -4.54 9.82
CA GLN A 379 34.53 -5.01 10.48
C GLN A 379 35.12 -6.26 9.83
N LYS A 380 34.28 -7.17 9.36
CA LYS A 380 34.74 -8.35 8.60
C LYS A 380 35.32 -7.93 7.25
N TYR A 381 34.71 -6.93 6.60
CA TYR A 381 35.13 -6.46 5.29
C TYR A 381 36.40 -5.59 5.32
N ASN A 382 36.41 -4.53 6.15
CA ASN A 382 37.53 -3.61 6.29
C ASN A 382 37.85 -3.36 7.78
N PRO A 383 38.50 -4.32 8.47
CA PRO A 383 38.77 -4.21 9.90
C PRO A 383 39.66 -3.01 10.25
N ASN A 384 40.55 -2.60 9.34
CA ASN A 384 41.47 -1.47 9.53
C ASN A 384 40.75 -0.13 9.69
N GLU A 385 39.57 0.03 9.11
CA GLU A 385 38.77 1.24 9.22
C GLU A 385 37.77 1.13 10.38
N TRP A 386 37.04 0.03 10.45
CA TRP A 386 35.84 -0.07 11.28
C TRP A 386 36.11 -0.51 12.73
N ILE A 387 37.23 -1.19 13.02
CA ILE A 387 37.62 -1.48 14.41
C ILE A 387 38.10 -0.20 15.11
N PRO A 388 39.01 0.62 14.53
CA PRO A 388 39.36 1.92 15.12
C PRO A 388 38.16 2.88 15.24
N TYR A 389 37.23 2.84 14.28
CA TYR A 389 35.99 3.62 14.36
C TYR A 389 35.16 3.23 15.60
N GLN A 390 34.87 1.93 15.80
CA GLN A 390 34.13 1.48 16.98
C GLN A 390 34.91 1.79 18.28
N GLN A 391 36.25 1.66 18.27
CA GLN A 391 37.06 2.01 19.43
C GLN A 391 36.89 3.48 19.83
N LYS A 392 36.88 4.39 18.85
CA LYS A 392 36.63 5.82 19.10
C LYS A 392 35.21 6.06 19.63
N ALA A 393 34.22 5.36 19.08
CA ALA A 393 32.83 5.46 19.53
C ALA A 393 32.63 4.94 20.98
N LEU A 394 33.44 3.95 21.40
CA LEU A 394 33.46 3.39 22.74
C LEU A 394 34.42 4.13 23.70
N ALA A 395 35.08 5.21 23.26
CA ALA A 395 36.03 5.92 24.11
C ALA A 395 35.36 6.44 25.39
N GLY A 396 35.88 6.04 26.56
CA GLY A 396 35.31 6.37 27.86
C GLY A 396 34.18 5.43 28.33
N GLN A 397 33.82 4.43 27.54
CA GLN A 397 32.87 3.38 27.90
C GLN A 397 33.59 2.05 28.16
N ASP A 398 32.93 1.13 28.85
CA ASP A 398 33.46 -0.22 29.04
C ASP A 398 33.34 -1.02 27.73
N GLU A 399 34.48 -1.42 27.17
CA GLU A 399 34.53 -2.13 25.88
C GLU A 399 33.85 -3.52 26.01
N PRO A 400 32.84 -3.86 25.19
CA PRO A 400 32.22 -5.19 25.19
C PRO A 400 33.24 -6.27 24.86
N LYS A 401 33.06 -7.46 25.45
CA LYS A 401 33.99 -8.59 25.26
C LYS A 401 34.10 -9.00 23.80
N GLU A 402 32.98 -9.03 23.08
CA GLU A 402 32.91 -9.38 21.67
C GLU A 402 33.73 -8.41 20.80
N PHE A 403 33.71 -7.12 21.14
CA PHE A 403 34.54 -6.12 20.47
C PHE A 403 36.03 -6.34 20.77
N LEU A 404 36.38 -6.59 22.03
CA LEU A 404 37.77 -6.85 22.42
C LEU A 404 38.34 -8.08 21.71
N ILE A 405 37.57 -9.17 21.56
CA ILE A 405 37.99 -10.37 20.82
C ILE A 405 38.28 -10.03 19.36
N LYS A 406 37.39 -9.28 18.68
CA LYS A 406 37.64 -8.84 17.30
C LYS A 406 38.84 -7.93 17.19
N LYS A 407 39.01 -6.99 18.12
CA LYS A 407 40.17 -6.10 18.17
C LYS A 407 41.46 -6.90 18.33
N ALA A 408 41.47 -7.89 19.24
CA ALA A 408 42.63 -8.77 19.44
C ALA A 408 42.94 -9.60 18.18
N SER A 409 41.91 -10.17 17.54
CA SER A 409 42.06 -10.92 16.29
C SER A 409 42.64 -10.05 15.18
N TRP A 410 42.14 -8.83 15.02
CA TRP A 410 42.69 -7.84 14.09
C TRP A 410 44.14 -7.45 14.40
N LEU A 411 44.46 -7.14 15.66
CA LEU A 411 45.83 -6.83 16.08
C LEU A 411 46.79 -7.98 15.80
N SER A 412 46.36 -9.23 16.00
CA SER A 412 47.18 -10.43 15.74
C SER A 412 47.50 -10.65 14.25
N GLN A 413 46.72 -10.04 13.35
CA GLN A 413 46.89 -10.16 11.89
C GLN A 413 47.65 -8.98 11.28
N LYS A 414 47.93 -7.92 12.04
CA LYS A 414 48.70 -6.76 11.56
C LYS A 414 50.14 -7.15 11.23
N ASN A 415 50.74 -6.42 10.29
CA ASN A 415 52.16 -6.51 10.00
C ASN A 415 52.79 -5.10 10.05
N PRO A 416 53.65 -4.79 11.05
CA PRO A 416 54.05 -5.65 12.18
C PRO A 416 52.93 -5.79 13.24
N ILE A 417 52.99 -6.86 14.03
CA ILE A 417 52.08 -7.10 15.16
C ILE A 417 52.54 -6.23 16.35
N ASP A 418 51.65 -5.39 16.89
CA ASP A 418 51.87 -4.70 18.17
C ASP A 418 51.53 -5.64 19.33
N LEU A 419 52.52 -6.40 19.79
CA LEU A 419 52.36 -7.39 20.86
C LEU A 419 51.98 -6.74 22.20
N ASN A 420 52.38 -5.48 22.44
CA ASN A 420 52.04 -4.79 23.68
C ASN A 420 50.56 -4.39 23.69
N GLU A 421 50.07 -3.82 22.58
CA GLU A 421 48.63 -3.53 22.46
C GLU A 421 47.80 -4.82 22.52
N LEU A 422 48.26 -5.90 21.86
CA LEU A 422 47.59 -7.20 21.89
C LEU A 422 47.52 -7.80 23.31
N ASP A 423 48.60 -7.75 24.09
CA ASP A 423 48.60 -8.22 25.50
C ASP A 423 47.65 -7.38 26.37
N LEU A 424 47.63 -6.04 26.19
CA LEU A 424 46.70 -5.15 26.90
C LEU A 424 45.24 -5.48 26.58
N VAL A 425 44.91 -5.70 25.31
CA VAL A 425 43.55 -6.12 24.90
C VAL A 425 43.22 -7.50 25.48
N LEU A 426 44.16 -8.45 25.46
CA LEU A 426 43.95 -9.78 26.02
C LEU A 426 43.64 -9.74 27.53
N ARG A 427 44.38 -8.93 28.30
CA ARG A 427 44.10 -8.71 29.73
C ARG A 427 42.72 -8.12 29.97
N LYS A 428 42.28 -7.18 29.14
CA LYS A 428 40.92 -6.65 29.19
C LYS A 428 39.88 -7.71 28.88
N ILE A 429 40.13 -8.65 27.97
CA ILE A 429 39.23 -9.79 27.73
C ILE A 429 39.17 -10.67 29.00
N PHE A 430 40.31 -10.96 29.61
CA PHE A 430 40.41 -11.79 30.82
C PHE A 430 39.83 -11.17 32.10
N SER A 431 39.53 -9.87 32.11
CA SER A 431 38.78 -9.23 33.19
C SER A 431 37.26 -9.32 33.00
N LYS A 432 36.78 -9.75 31.82
CA LYS A 432 35.35 -9.99 31.55
C LYS A 432 34.94 -11.39 32.02
N LYS A 433 33.63 -11.66 31.98
CA LYS A 433 33.09 -13.00 32.22
C LYS A 433 33.61 -13.98 31.14
N LEU A 434 34.36 -14.98 31.58
CA LEU A 434 34.94 -16.01 30.73
C LEU A 434 34.08 -17.27 30.72
N ASN A 435 34.14 -18.02 29.63
CA ASN A 435 33.67 -19.40 29.58
C ASN A 435 34.81 -20.35 30.05
N PRO A 436 34.52 -21.63 30.36
CA PRO A 436 35.53 -22.55 30.88
C PRO A 436 36.77 -22.72 29.99
N SER A 437 36.62 -22.66 28.67
CA SER A 437 37.75 -22.73 27.74
C SER A 437 38.65 -21.50 27.86
N GLU A 438 38.06 -20.32 27.97
CA GLU A 438 38.78 -19.05 28.10
C GLU A 438 39.43 -18.90 29.48
N GLU A 439 38.78 -19.40 30.55
CA GLU A 439 39.39 -19.51 31.88
C GLU A 439 40.63 -20.40 31.84
N GLY A 440 40.57 -21.52 31.11
CA GLY A 440 41.71 -22.39 30.88
C GLY A 440 42.87 -21.67 30.17
N ILE A 441 42.58 -20.89 29.13
CA ILE A 441 43.56 -20.07 28.39
C ILE A 441 44.18 -19.02 29.33
N LYS A 442 43.36 -18.28 30.08
CA LYS A 442 43.82 -17.28 31.06
C LYS A 442 44.75 -17.91 32.09
N ALA A 443 44.35 -19.03 32.68
CA ALA A 443 45.14 -19.73 33.70
C ALA A 443 46.50 -20.19 33.15
N GLN A 444 46.60 -20.62 31.89
CA GLN A 444 47.90 -20.96 31.29
C GLN A 444 48.78 -19.72 31.10
N PHE A 445 48.22 -18.60 30.66
CA PHE A 445 48.99 -17.36 30.53
C PHE A 445 49.49 -16.83 31.87
N GLU A 446 48.65 -16.81 32.90
CA GLU A 446 49.02 -16.44 34.27
C GLU A 446 50.10 -17.38 34.82
N LYS A 447 49.93 -18.69 34.62
CA LYS A 447 50.93 -19.70 35.03
C LYS A 447 52.27 -19.51 34.31
N MET A 448 52.27 -19.19 33.02
CA MET A 448 53.51 -18.90 32.28
C MET A 448 54.21 -17.63 32.78
N ASP A 449 53.47 -16.61 33.21
CA ASP A 449 54.05 -15.41 33.83
C ASP A 449 54.62 -15.72 35.23
N GLU A 450 53.92 -16.55 36.01
CA GLU A 450 54.38 -17.02 37.32
C GLU A 450 55.65 -17.88 37.19
N ASP A 451 55.63 -18.88 36.30
CA ASP A 451 56.77 -19.79 36.06
C ASP A 451 58.00 -19.05 35.52
N ARG A 452 57.82 -17.95 34.77
CA ARG A 452 58.92 -17.05 34.37
C ARG A 452 59.60 -16.37 35.55
N SER A 453 58.84 -16.06 36.60
CA SER A 453 59.33 -15.36 37.79
C SER A 453 60.00 -16.28 38.81
N LYS A 454 59.81 -17.60 38.69
CA LYS A 454 60.46 -18.59 39.57
C LYS A 454 61.94 -18.65 39.25
N GLN A 455 62.76 -18.50 40.29
CA GLN A 455 64.21 -18.72 40.20
C GLN A 455 64.49 -20.22 40.35
N LEU A 456 65.33 -20.75 39.48
CA LEU A 456 65.98 -22.04 39.67
C LEU A 456 66.96 -21.93 40.85
N PRO A 457 67.24 -23.04 41.56
CA PRO A 457 68.30 -23.09 42.56
C PRO A 457 69.63 -22.53 42.03
N ASN A 458 70.39 -21.82 42.87
CA ASN A 458 71.65 -21.20 42.46
C ASN A 458 72.81 -22.21 42.36
N GLU A 459 72.64 -23.41 42.92
CA GLU A 459 73.62 -24.50 42.89
C GLU A 459 73.17 -25.57 41.90
N PHE A 460 74.09 -26.05 41.06
CA PHE A 460 73.78 -27.07 40.05
C PHE A 460 73.80 -28.49 40.62
N ASP A 461 72.79 -28.81 41.41
CA ASP A 461 72.63 -30.09 42.09
C ASP A 461 71.37 -30.85 41.62
N GLY A 462 70.90 -31.82 42.42
CA GLY A 462 69.68 -32.57 42.14
C GLY A 462 68.42 -31.70 42.16
N ASP A 463 68.38 -30.67 43.00
CA ASP A 463 67.23 -29.77 43.14
C ASP A 463 67.12 -28.85 41.93
N PHE A 464 68.25 -28.37 41.40
CA PHE A 464 68.26 -27.63 40.13
C PHE A 464 67.67 -28.44 38.98
N GLN A 465 68.09 -29.69 38.82
CA GLN A 465 67.61 -30.56 37.75
C GLN A 465 66.12 -30.86 37.88
N ALA A 466 65.65 -31.10 39.11
CA ALA A 466 64.23 -31.33 39.40
C ALA A 466 63.39 -30.08 39.07
N ALA A 467 63.83 -28.89 39.50
CA ALA A 467 63.17 -27.62 39.23
C ALA A 467 63.14 -27.29 37.73
N TYR A 468 64.26 -27.49 37.02
CA TYR A 468 64.36 -27.28 35.58
C TYR A 468 63.44 -28.22 34.79
N LYS A 469 63.41 -29.51 35.16
CA LYS A 469 62.51 -30.49 34.52
C LYS A 469 61.04 -30.14 34.75
N LEU A 470 60.66 -29.78 35.98
CA LEU A 470 59.30 -29.36 36.30
C LEU A 470 58.90 -28.12 35.50
N TRP A 471 59.82 -27.16 35.35
CA TRP A 471 59.61 -25.98 34.52
C TRP A 471 59.35 -26.34 33.05
N LEU A 472 60.13 -27.25 32.46
CA LEU A 472 59.92 -27.73 31.10
C LEU A 472 58.55 -28.42 30.93
N GLU A 473 58.17 -29.27 31.87
CA GLU A 473 56.88 -29.96 31.86
C GLU A 473 55.71 -28.97 31.95
N ASN A 474 55.85 -27.93 32.78
CA ASN A 474 54.86 -26.86 32.87
C ASN A 474 54.75 -26.06 31.57
N LEU A 475 55.88 -25.72 30.94
CA LEU A 475 55.90 -24.99 29.67
C LEU A 475 55.27 -25.83 28.54
N ASP A 476 55.62 -27.10 28.41
CA ASP A 476 55.04 -28.03 27.43
C ASP A 476 53.53 -28.15 27.61
N ARG A 477 53.07 -28.29 28.87
CA ARG A 477 51.64 -28.36 29.18
C ARG A 477 50.91 -27.09 28.75
N SER A 478 51.48 -25.91 29.04
CA SER A 478 50.91 -24.63 28.61
C SER A 478 50.83 -24.53 27.09
N ILE A 479 51.88 -24.93 26.38
CA ILE A 479 51.92 -24.97 24.91
C ILE A 479 50.83 -25.90 24.37
N ILE A 480 50.72 -27.12 24.90
CA ILE A 480 49.72 -28.11 24.45
C ILE A 480 48.31 -27.54 24.62
N ILE A 481 47.99 -27.01 25.81
CA ILE A 481 46.65 -26.46 26.11
C ILE A 481 46.33 -25.27 25.18
N LEU A 482 47.25 -24.33 25.04
CA LEU A 482 47.05 -23.14 24.20
C LEU A 482 46.99 -23.50 22.70
N SER A 483 47.74 -24.52 22.27
CA SER A 483 47.71 -25.00 20.88
C SER A 483 46.39 -25.69 20.51
N GLY A 484 45.67 -26.22 21.51
CA GLY A 484 44.35 -26.85 21.39
C GLY A 484 43.18 -25.86 21.51
N ALA A 485 43.44 -24.56 21.64
CA ALA A 485 42.41 -23.53 21.63
C ALA A 485 41.67 -23.49 20.28
N SER A 486 40.47 -22.88 20.26
CA SER A 486 39.72 -22.69 19.01
C SER A 486 40.54 -21.88 17.99
N PRO A 487 40.27 -21.99 16.68
CA PRO A 487 41.03 -21.26 15.66
C PRO A 487 41.12 -19.74 15.90
N GLU A 488 40.03 -19.13 16.38
CA GLU A 488 39.98 -17.71 16.74
C GLU A 488 40.91 -17.38 17.92
N TRP A 489 40.82 -18.16 19.00
CA TRP A 489 41.70 -17.98 20.15
C TRP A 489 43.15 -18.28 19.83
N LYS A 490 43.42 -19.25 18.95
CA LYS A 490 44.77 -19.54 18.48
C LYS A 490 45.34 -18.36 17.70
N ALA A 491 44.58 -17.73 16.80
CA ALA A 491 45.03 -16.53 16.10
C ALA A 491 45.41 -15.41 17.07
N ILE A 492 44.59 -15.17 18.09
CA ILE A 492 44.82 -14.13 19.12
C ILE A 492 46.04 -14.46 19.99
N THR A 493 46.14 -15.70 20.48
CA THR A 493 47.07 -16.06 21.55
C THR A 493 48.43 -16.52 21.05
N TRP A 494 48.55 -17.01 19.80
CA TRP A 494 49.80 -17.55 19.28
C TRP A 494 50.96 -16.55 19.21
N PRO A 495 50.76 -15.30 18.76
CA PRO A 495 51.83 -14.31 18.79
C PRO A 495 52.35 -14.03 20.21
N LEU A 496 51.44 -13.92 21.18
CA LEU A 496 51.78 -13.71 22.58
C LEU A 496 52.44 -14.95 23.22
N LEU A 497 51.97 -16.15 22.87
CA LEU A 497 52.56 -17.40 23.32
C LEU A 497 54.02 -17.51 22.87
N ARG A 498 54.31 -17.23 21.60
CA ARG A 498 55.69 -17.20 21.08
C ARG A 498 56.55 -16.20 21.85
N GLN A 499 56.06 -14.97 22.05
CA GLN A 499 56.77 -13.95 22.82
C GLN A 499 57.08 -14.43 24.25
N ARG A 500 56.09 -15.01 24.93
CA ARG A 500 56.25 -15.49 26.30
C ARG A 500 57.18 -16.70 26.40
N ILE A 501 57.14 -17.63 25.44
CA ILE A 501 58.10 -18.75 25.35
C ILE A 501 59.51 -18.21 25.18
N THR A 502 59.71 -17.28 24.24
CA THR A 502 61.03 -16.66 24.00
C THR A 502 61.56 -15.96 25.25
N GLN A 503 60.72 -15.19 25.96
CA GLN A 503 61.08 -14.54 27.22
C GLN A 503 61.40 -15.55 28.33
N ASN A 504 60.60 -16.61 28.45
CA ASN A 504 60.80 -17.70 29.41
C ASN A 504 62.13 -18.43 29.17
N ILE A 505 62.40 -18.80 27.92
CA ILE A 505 63.65 -19.46 27.53
C ILE A 505 64.85 -18.54 27.75
N PHE A 506 64.72 -17.25 27.44
CA PHE A 506 65.77 -16.28 27.70
C PHE A 506 66.07 -16.15 29.20
N ALA A 507 65.04 -16.05 30.04
CA ALA A 507 65.19 -16.01 31.50
C ALA A 507 65.88 -17.26 32.04
N ILE A 508 65.46 -18.45 31.62
CA ILE A 508 66.07 -19.71 32.06
C ILE A 508 67.50 -19.87 31.54
N ARG A 509 67.81 -19.45 30.31
CA ARG A 509 69.19 -19.45 29.82
C ARG A 509 70.09 -18.57 30.67
N ASN A 510 69.61 -17.38 31.07
CA ASN A 510 70.40 -16.52 31.95
C ASN A 510 70.63 -17.18 33.31
N GLN A 511 69.61 -17.81 33.91
CA GLN A 511 69.75 -18.56 35.16
C GLN A 511 70.71 -19.76 34.99
N ILE A 512 70.63 -20.51 33.88
CA ILE A 512 71.59 -21.59 33.57
C ILE A 512 73.00 -21.03 33.46
N ARG A 513 73.23 -19.82 32.94
CA ARG A 513 74.56 -19.21 32.84
C ARG A 513 75.09 -18.75 34.20
N GLU A 514 74.21 -18.23 35.04
CA GLU A 514 74.52 -17.68 36.36
C GLU A 514 74.63 -18.76 37.45
N VAL A 515 74.11 -19.97 37.22
CA VAL A 515 74.23 -21.07 38.18
C VAL A 515 75.70 -21.40 38.43
N ASP A 516 76.04 -21.58 39.70
CA ASP A 516 77.39 -21.85 40.16
C ASP A 516 77.58 -23.34 40.47
N LEU A 517 78.81 -23.79 40.33
CA LEU A 517 79.22 -25.10 40.78
C LEU A 517 79.38 -25.08 42.32
N PRO A 518 78.89 -26.08 43.06
CA PRO A 518 79.11 -26.17 44.50
C PRO A 518 80.61 -26.04 44.85
N PRO A 519 80.98 -25.31 45.92
CA PRO A 519 82.37 -25.01 46.25
C PRO A 519 83.27 -26.25 46.37
N ASP A 520 82.69 -27.36 46.81
CA ASP A 520 83.36 -28.65 47.06
C ASP A 520 83.51 -29.50 45.79
N SER A 521 83.00 -29.04 44.64
CA SER A 521 82.95 -29.81 43.38
C SER A 521 83.87 -29.28 42.28
N LYS A 522 84.89 -28.46 42.60
CA LYS A 522 85.75 -27.77 41.61
C LYS A 522 86.39 -28.68 40.55
N GLU A 523 86.66 -29.93 40.90
CA GLU A 523 87.17 -30.96 39.96
C GLU A 523 86.24 -31.27 38.79
N PHE A 524 84.93 -30.98 38.91
CA PHE A 524 83.92 -31.21 37.86
C PHE A 524 83.62 -29.99 36.99
N ARG A 525 84.42 -28.91 37.07
CA ARG A 525 84.14 -27.64 36.37
C ARG A 525 83.95 -27.80 34.85
N GLU A 526 84.79 -28.60 34.18
CA GLU A 526 84.66 -28.82 32.73
C GLU A 526 83.37 -29.57 32.37
N GLU A 527 83.03 -30.61 33.14
CA GLU A 527 81.79 -31.37 32.95
C GLU A 527 80.56 -30.50 33.20
N PHE A 528 80.63 -29.62 34.20
CA PHE A 528 79.58 -28.66 34.52
C PHE A 528 79.33 -27.65 33.40
N GLU A 529 80.37 -27.00 32.89
CA GLU A 529 80.24 -26.07 31.75
C GLU A 529 79.69 -26.78 30.51
N TYR A 530 80.15 -28.01 30.25
CA TYR A 530 79.58 -28.85 29.19
C TYR A 530 78.08 -29.12 29.40
N ARG A 531 77.65 -29.43 30.63
CA ARG A 531 76.24 -29.63 30.97
C ARG A 531 75.41 -28.36 30.79
N LYS A 532 75.91 -27.17 31.17
CA LYS A 532 75.22 -25.88 30.93
C LYS A 532 74.96 -25.66 29.44
N VAL A 533 76.01 -25.79 28.61
CA VAL A 533 75.90 -25.66 27.14
C VAL A 533 74.92 -26.67 26.57
N LYS A 534 74.94 -27.92 27.06
CA LYS A 534 74.01 -28.97 26.65
C LYS A 534 72.55 -28.60 26.95
N LEU A 535 72.26 -28.08 28.16
CA LEU A 535 70.91 -27.65 28.54
C LEU A 535 70.43 -26.46 27.70
N GLU A 536 71.29 -25.46 27.46
CA GLU A 536 70.96 -24.34 26.58
C GLU A 536 70.62 -24.81 25.16
N LYS A 537 71.42 -25.73 24.62
CA LYS A 537 71.18 -26.32 23.30
C LYS A 537 69.87 -27.10 23.27
N GLU A 538 69.58 -27.90 24.28
CA GLU A 538 68.33 -28.65 24.41
C GLU A 538 67.11 -27.72 24.40
N LEU A 539 67.14 -26.60 25.16
CA LEU A 539 66.08 -25.59 25.13
C LEU A 539 65.89 -25.00 23.73
N THR A 540 67.01 -24.68 23.07
CA THR A 540 67.01 -24.09 21.73
C THR A 540 66.40 -25.04 20.71
N ASP A 541 66.81 -26.31 20.77
CA ASP A 541 66.39 -27.32 19.82
C ASP A 541 64.93 -27.71 20.05
N LYS A 542 64.51 -27.89 21.30
CA LYS A 542 63.15 -28.29 21.66
C LYS A 542 62.10 -27.24 21.28
N TYR A 543 62.39 -25.96 21.49
CA TYR A 543 61.45 -24.87 21.22
C TYR A 543 61.81 -24.04 19.98
N ARG A 544 62.62 -24.60 19.08
CA ARG A 544 63.12 -23.91 17.88
C ARG A 544 62.00 -23.26 17.07
N GLU A 545 60.88 -23.95 16.89
CA GLU A 545 59.72 -23.47 16.11
C GLU A 545 59.04 -22.22 16.71
N TYR A 546 59.28 -21.95 18.00
CA TYR A 546 58.74 -20.79 18.71
C TYR A 546 59.75 -19.63 18.76
N ILE A 547 61.04 -19.93 18.69
CA ILE A 547 62.15 -18.96 18.79
C ILE A 547 62.55 -18.41 17.40
N ALA A 548 62.43 -19.21 16.34
CA ALA A 548 63.19 -19.01 15.09
C ALA A 548 62.69 -17.91 14.11
N ASP A 549 61.74 -17.04 14.47
CA ASP A 549 61.12 -16.11 13.50
C ASP A 549 61.44 -14.61 13.73
N ASP A 550 62.13 -14.24 14.83
CA ASP A 550 62.41 -12.82 15.12
C ASP A 550 63.68 -12.28 14.45
N SER A 551 64.69 -13.14 14.19
CA SER A 551 65.94 -12.69 13.56
C SER A 551 65.82 -12.35 12.08
N GLN A 552 64.75 -12.79 11.39
CA GLN A 552 64.47 -12.39 10.01
C GLN A 552 63.53 -11.17 9.91
N ARG A 553 62.80 -10.80 10.98
CA ARG A 553 61.86 -9.67 10.96
C ARG A 553 62.43 -8.35 11.48
N GLN A 554 63.55 -8.37 12.21
CA GLN A 554 64.22 -7.14 12.69
C GLN A 554 65.26 -6.56 11.70
N ILE A 555 65.39 -7.09 10.48
CA ILE A 555 66.34 -6.61 9.44
C ILE A 555 65.64 -5.79 8.33
N HIS A 556 64.33 -5.56 8.41
CA HIS A 556 63.60 -4.60 7.59
C HIS A 556 62.79 -3.66 8.48
#